data_AF-A0A5P8M3Z9-F1
#
_entry.id   AF-A0A5P8M3Z9-F1
#
_cell.length_a   1.000
_cell.length_b   1.000
_cell.length_c   1.000
_cell.angle_alpha   90.00
_cell.angle_beta   90.00
_cell.angle_gamma   90.00
#
_symmetry.space_group_name_H-M   'P 1'
#
loop_
_entity.id
_entity.type
_entity.pdbx_description
1 polymer ?
#
loop_
_entity_poly.entity_id
_entity_poly.type
_entity_poly.pdbx_seq_one_letter_code
_entity_poly.pdbx_strand_id
1 'polypeptide(L)'
;MKAKKYRKTATIEAEQFDGSKEMAHKYGIHLLPKSLKAGNIKTLEGTLTIYVGDWIATGINGEHWPIADDIFRKTYVEAEK
;
A
#
# COMPACT_ATOMS: atom_id res chain seq x y z
N MET A 1 6.80 30.35 -15.07
CA MET A 1 6.73 30.13 -13.60
C MET A 1 7.81 29.12 -13.22
N LYS A 2 8.52 29.27 -12.09
CA LYS A 2 9.50 28.27 -11.61
C LYS A 2 8.79 27.17 -10.81
N ALA A 3 9.08 25.91 -11.09
CA ALA A 3 8.62 24.79 -10.28
C ALA A 3 9.29 24.81 -8.90
N LYS A 4 8.52 24.56 -7.85
CA LYS A 4 9.00 24.38 -6.47
C LYS A 4 8.89 22.90 -6.11
N LYS A 5 9.88 22.38 -5.38
CA LYS A 5 9.91 20.98 -4.92
C LYS A 5 9.51 20.93 -3.45
N TYR A 6 8.67 19.97 -3.08
CA TYR A 6 8.17 19.76 -1.73
C TYR A 6 8.35 18.29 -1.34
N ARG A 7 8.54 18.02 -0.05
CA ARG A 7 8.51 16.68 0.55
C ARG A 7 7.39 16.63 1.59
N LYS A 8 6.81 15.45 1.83
CA LYS A 8 5.94 15.26 2.99
C LYS A 8 6.75 15.50 4.28
N THR A 9 6.12 16.10 5.27
CA THR A 9 6.71 16.35 6.59
C THR A 9 6.53 15.17 7.53
N ALA A 10 5.48 14.38 7.34
CA ALA A 10 5.18 13.18 8.11
C ALA A 10 5.76 11.93 7.43
N THR A 11 6.11 10.94 8.26
CA THR A 11 6.33 9.56 7.82
C THR A 11 5.00 8.92 7.42
N ILE A 12 5.06 7.79 6.73
CA ILE A 12 3.90 6.94 6.47
C ILE A 12 4.13 5.59 7.14
N GLU A 13 3.05 4.92 7.51
CA GLU A 13 3.09 3.50 7.84
C GLU A 13 2.78 2.69 6.58
N ALA A 14 3.50 1.57 6.41
CA ALA A 14 3.21 0.62 5.36
C ALA A 14 3.56 -0.80 5.79
N GLU A 15 2.72 -1.76 5.40
CA GLU A 15 2.93 -3.19 5.66
C GLU A 15 2.95 -3.96 4.34
N GLN A 16 3.89 -4.90 4.22
CA GLN A 16 3.97 -5.74 3.02
C GLN A 16 2.85 -6.79 3.04
N PHE A 17 2.10 -6.88 1.95
CA PHE A 17 0.97 -7.79 1.81
C PHE A 17 1.45 -9.24 1.68
N ASP A 18 1.09 -10.06 2.66
CA ASP A 18 1.51 -11.46 2.75
C ASP A 18 0.51 -12.45 2.11
N GLY A 19 -0.68 -11.98 1.72
CA GLY A 19 -1.75 -12.81 1.16
C GLY A 19 -2.52 -13.62 2.21
N SER A 20 -2.27 -13.40 3.50
CA SER A 20 -2.96 -14.05 4.59
C SER A 20 -4.41 -13.58 4.71
N LYS A 21 -5.28 -14.42 5.29
CA LYS A 21 -6.68 -14.04 5.53
C LYS A 21 -6.78 -12.98 6.63
N GLU A 22 -5.85 -13.03 7.58
CA GLU A 22 -5.71 -12.13 8.71
C GLU A 22 -5.42 -10.71 8.21
N MET A 23 -4.42 -10.55 7.35
CA MET A 23 -4.09 -9.25 6.75
C MET A 23 -5.19 -8.80 5.79
N ALA A 24 -5.78 -9.72 5.02
CA ALA A 24 -6.91 -9.37 4.16
C ALA A 24 -8.12 -8.85 4.95
N HIS A 25 -8.41 -9.44 6.12
CA HIS A 25 -9.46 -8.94 7.01
C HIS A 25 -9.11 -7.56 7.59
N LYS A 26 -7.87 -7.38 8.06
CA LYS A 26 -7.37 -6.10 8.62
C LYS A 26 -7.58 -4.92 7.67
N TYR A 27 -7.30 -5.11 6.38
CA TYR A 27 -7.36 -4.03 5.37
C TYR A 27 -8.59 -4.08 4.46
N GLY A 28 -9.56 -4.95 4.73
CA GLY A 28 -10.75 -5.10 3.90
C GLY A 28 -10.46 -5.55 2.46
N ILE A 29 -9.42 -6.38 2.28
CA ILE A 29 -9.00 -6.91 0.98
C ILE A 29 -9.88 -8.11 0.62
N HIS A 30 -10.48 -8.06 -0.56
CA HIS A 30 -11.15 -9.22 -1.14
C HIS A 30 -10.12 -10.09 -1.86
N LEU A 31 -9.75 -11.21 -1.24
CA LEU A 31 -8.81 -12.16 -1.83
C LEU A 31 -9.36 -12.78 -3.12
N LEU A 32 -8.53 -12.78 -4.16
CA LEU A 32 -8.78 -13.47 -5.41
C LEU A 32 -8.37 -14.96 -5.30
N PRO A 33 -8.68 -15.80 -6.30
CA PRO A 33 -8.27 -17.20 -6.29
C PRO A 33 -6.77 -17.37 -5.98
N LYS A 34 -6.45 -18.36 -5.15
CA LYS A 34 -5.09 -18.58 -4.60
C LYS A 34 -4.00 -18.66 -5.67
N SER A 35 -4.34 -19.10 -6.88
CA SER A 35 -3.43 -19.16 -8.03
C SER A 35 -2.88 -17.78 -8.46
N LEU A 36 -3.64 -16.70 -8.21
CA LEU A 36 -3.24 -15.34 -8.59
C LEU A 36 -2.38 -14.65 -7.53
N LYS A 37 -2.36 -15.16 -6.29
CA LYS A 37 -1.68 -14.51 -5.14
C LYS A 37 -1.98 -13.01 -5.08
N ALA A 38 -3.26 -12.67 -5.20
CA ALA A 38 -3.72 -11.30 -5.33
C ALA A 38 -5.03 -11.06 -4.57
N GLY A 39 -5.36 -9.80 -4.37
CA GLY A 39 -6.62 -9.33 -3.81
C GLY A 39 -7.02 -7.99 -4.40
N ASN A 40 -8.24 -7.55 -4.07
CA ASN A 40 -8.73 -6.22 -4.40
C ASN A 40 -8.95 -5.41 -3.13
N ILE A 41 -8.41 -4.19 -3.09
CA ILE A 41 -8.54 -3.23 -1.98
C ILE A 41 -9.31 -1.99 -2.46
N LYS A 42 -10.24 -1.49 -1.65
CA LYS A 42 -10.94 -0.24 -1.93
C LYS A 42 -10.08 0.94 -1.48
N THR A 43 -9.82 1.87 -2.39
CA THR A 43 -9.09 3.12 -2.16
C THR A 43 -10.00 4.32 -2.42
N LEU A 44 -9.51 5.54 -2.21
CA LEU A 44 -10.27 6.77 -2.51
C LEU A 44 -10.47 6.96 -4.03
N GLU A 45 -9.58 6.42 -4.84
CA GLU A 45 -9.57 6.51 -6.30
C GLU A 45 -10.29 5.34 -6.98
N GLY A 46 -10.78 4.37 -6.20
CA GLY A 46 -11.47 3.19 -6.70
C GLY A 46 -10.88 1.89 -6.16
N THR A 47 -11.33 0.76 -6.72
CA THR A 47 -10.81 -0.55 -6.33
C THR A 47 -9.51 -0.83 -7.11
N LEU A 48 -8.44 -1.14 -6.40
CA LEU A 48 -7.15 -1.51 -6.97
C LEU A 48 -6.81 -2.96 -6.65
N THR A 49 -6.05 -3.59 -7.53
CA THR A 49 -5.50 -4.93 -7.30
C THR A 49 -4.19 -4.82 -6.53
N ILE A 50 -3.99 -5.70 -5.57
CA ILE A 50 -2.77 -5.86 -4.78
C ILE A 50 -2.26 -7.29 -4.89
N TYR A 51 -0.96 -7.47 -5.08
CA TYR A 51 -0.31 -8.78 -5.16
C TYR A 51 0.49 -9.07 -3.90
N VAL A 52 0.65 -10.35 -3.56
CA VAL A 52 1.54 -10.76 -2.46
C VAL A 52 2.95 -10.20 -2.72
N GLY A 53 3.49 -9.46 -1.76
CA GLY A 53 4.74 -8.74 -1.85
C GLY A 53 4.61 -7.23 -2.09
N ASP A 54 3.45 -6.75 -2.55
CA ASP A 54 3.17 -5.31 -2.63
C ASP A 54 3.00 -4.71 -1.22
N TRP A 55 3.06 -3.39 -1.13
CA TRP A 55 2.96 -2.65 0.13
C TRP A 55 1.59 -1.99 0.28
N ILE A 56 1.01 -2.05 1.47
CA ILE A 56 -0.22 -1.34 1.82
C ILE A 56 0.20 -0.12 2.62
N ALA A 57 0.13 1.06 2.01
CA ALA A 57 0.41 2.32 2.69
C ALA A 57 -0.85 2.86 3.38
N THR A 58 -0.66 3.51 4.53
CA THR A 58 -1.73 4.16 5.31
C THR A 58 -1.59 5.67 5.24
N GLY A 59 -2.69 6.34 4.89
CA GLY A 59 -2.79 7.79 4.83
C GLY A 59 -3.23 8.43 6.14
N ILE A 60 -3.33 9.76 6.13
CA ILE A 60 -3.53 10.54 7.36
C ILE A 60 -4.94 10.37 7.95
N ASN A 61 -5.92 9.93 7.16
CA ASN A 61 -7.28 9.66 7.62
C ASN A 61 -7.54 8.16 7.77
N GLY A 62 -6.49 7.33 7.74
CA GLY A 62 -6.60 5.87 7.80
C GLY A 62 -7.00 5.22 6.47
N GLU A 63 -6.99 5.95 5.36
CA GLU A 63 -7.17 5.39 4.03
C GLU A 63 -5.98 4.49 3.64
N HIS A 64 -6.24 3.45 2.84
CA HIS A 64 -5.22 2.50 2.42
C HIS A 64 -5.11 2.45 0.89
N TRP A 65 -3.89 2.29 0.38
CA TRP A 65 -3.64 2.02 -1.03
C TRP A 65 -2.45 1.10 -1.24
N PRO A 66 -2.48 0.27 -2.30
CA PRO A 66 -1.37 -0.60 -2.64
C PRO A 66 -0.27 0.17 -3.38
N ILE A 67 0.97 -0.23 -3.17
CA ILE A 67 2.17 0.25 -3.87
C ILE A 67 2.97 -0.98 -4.26
N ALA A 68 3.31 -1.13 -5.55
CA ALA A 68 4.16 -2.22 -6.00
C ALA A 68 5.52 -2.23 -5.29
N ASP A 69 6.05 -3.41 -4.97
CA ASP A 69 7.31 -3.55 -4.20
C ASP A 69 8.48 -2.79 -4.82
N ASP A 70 8.65 -2.87 -6.14
CA ASP A 70 9.75 -2.22 -6.84
C ASP A 70 9.63 -0.69 -6.82
N ILE A 71 8.41 -0.15 -6.83
CA ILE A 71 8.14 1.28 -6.67
C ILE A 71 8.41 1.68 -5.22
N PHE A 72 7.87 0.93 -4.25
CA PHE A 72 8.00 1.24 -2.84
C PHE A 72 9.47 1.37 -2.42
N ARG A 73 10.30 0.38 -2.79
CA ARG A 73 11.75 0.38 -2.48
C ARG A 73 12.53 1.51 -3.17
N LYS A 74 12.04 2.05 -4.29
CA LYS A 74 12.66 3.18 -4.99
C LYS A 74 12.27 4.53 -4.37
N THR A 75 11.12 4.60 -3.69
CA THR A 75 10.54 5.86 -3.20
C THR A 75 10.56 6.03 -1.69
N TYR A 76 10.73 4.94 -0.94
CA TYR A 76 10.72 4.93 0.52
C TYR A 76 11.96 4.26 1.10
N VAL A 77 12.38 4.76 2.26
CA VAL A 77 13.37 4.14 3.14
C VAL A 77 12.72 3.98 4.52
N GLU A 78 13.10 2.94 5.24
CA GLU A 78 12.68 2.78 6.62
C GLU A 78 13.16 3.97 7.45
N ALA A 79 12.24 4.57 8.21
CA ALA A 79 12.59 5.62 9.15
C ALA A 79 12.97 4.96 10.48
N GLU A 80 14.14 5.30 11.02
CA GLU A 80 14.50 4.91 12.39
C GLU A 80 13.46 5.47 13.37
N LYS A 81 13.09 4.67 14.38
CA LYS A 81 12.18 5.06 15.45
C LYS A 81 12.79 6.14 16.36
#